data_AF-A0A961AU75-F1
#
_entry.id   AF-A0A961AU75-F1
#
_cell.length_a   1.000
_cell.length_b   1.000
_cell.length_c   1.000
_cell.angle_alpha   90.00
_cell.angle_beta   90.00
_cell.angle_gamma   90.00
#
_symmetry.space_group_name_H-M   'P 1'
#
loop_
_entity.id
_entity.type
_entity.pdbx_description
1 polymer ?
#
loop_
_entity_poly.entity_id
_entity_poly.type
_entity_poly.pdbx_seq_one_letter_code
_entity_poly.pdbx_strand_id
1 'polypeptide(L)'
;AQLPDIRPFAIRALGDLDPGANLGPAVKTPVEIVSEALSGDDPRTVVEAMVTATRRGMQELAPAVAAHLGDDDAVIAHIAFRALSKLGAADACFAVLDDASASVAKRQNALFALMRIHDPKVVDGLLSRLASESDSEKRRGLLSALCRLYHHEGEWTGDSWGTRPDTRGPYYQPEPWAETEKIDAALKTELAKASPEDATFLVREMSRNRIQSNDALDRVLTLAKENPKMLPEAMVQLAAASEPHPEGMPLLMEALGLHGDPDTSHHQTLANAVTVAAKMNSGDVVIPSIHAITAMQRNLGTLQAAVKKAQEDPDPVKAKSDAKYARQALTDAQKQFETARDAFLAAPWLENQHQLIEDLATRKFENPETLWFNAALLNLASRKGGSPESIEMTGKTLEKGWQNPQQRALLIRAAAETGNHSLDDRIRIALNDPIKEVAQTAKAAAKSLKIQAPGADKTPKIATLDLAKAREMVIAQHGDVALGEAVFQRATCVACHTVSQDEPQKGPYLGNIVETYKRPELALAILDPNNSIAQGFKTNLITLKDGSIGMGFVTDEQGEQVTIRDAASQEHIYKKADIAKREELPTSIMPPGLMLNFTVHEMASLLDYLESLAKKK
;
A
#
# COMPACT_ATOMS: atom_id res chain seq x y z
N ALA A 1 -0.36 48.52 -25.28
CA ALA A 1 -1.58 49.18 -25.77
C ALA A 1 -1.76 49.05 -27.29
N GLN A 2 -0.74 49.29 -28.12
CA GLN A 2 -0.91 49.34 -29.59
C GLN A 2 -0.89 47.98 -30.32
N LEU A 3 -0.48 46.89 -29.65
CA LEU A 3 -0.40 45.54 -30.23
C LEU A 3 -0.94 44.51 -29.22
N PRO A 4 -2.26 44.24 -29.21
CA PRO A 4 -2.89 43.36 -28.22
C PRO A 4 -2.35 41.92 -28.29
N ASP A 5 -2.07 41.39 -29.48
CA ASP A 5 -1.59 40.02 -29.69
C ASP A 5 -0.22 39.73 -29.05
N ILE A 6 0.61 40.77 -28.86
CA ILE A 6 1.95 40.66 -28.27
C ILE A 6 1.91 40.86 -26.75
N ARG A 7 0.83 41.43 -26.22
CA ARG A 7 0.72 41.82 -24.80
C ARG A 7 0.96 40.66 -23.83
N PRO A 8 0.38 39.45 -24.00
CA PRO A 8 0.65 38.33 -23.11
C PRO A 8 2.14 37.94 -23.09
N PHE A 9 2.77 37.92 -24.27
CA PHE A 9 4.18 37.57 -24.41
C PHE A 9 5.11 38.62 -23.77
N ALA A 10 4.76 39.90 -23.91
CA ALA A 10 5.51 40.99 -23.29
C ALA A 10 5.40 40.94 -21.75
N ILE A 11 4.20 40.71 -21.22
CA ILE A 11 4.00 40.54 -19.77
C ILE A 11 4.79 39.34 -19.26
N ARG A 12 4.70 38.19 -19.95
CA ARG A 12 5.49 37.02 -19.58
C ARG A 12 6.99 37.28 -19.59
N ALA A 13 7.50 37.95 -20.62
CA ALA A 13 8.91 38.32 -20.68
C ALA A 13 9.34 39.15 -19.46
N LEU A 14 8.50 40.08 -19.00
CA LEU A 14 8.77 40.85 -17.78
C LEU A 14 8.83 40.00 -16.50
N GLY A 15 8.08 38.90 -16.44
CA GLY A 15 8.17 37.93 -15.34
C GLY A 15 9.45 37.08 -15.40
N ASP A 16 9.96 36.84 -16.60
CA ASP A 16 11.11 35.97 -16.86
C ASP A 16 12.45 36.72 -16.82
N LEU A 17 12.43 38.05 -16.91
CA LEU A 17 13.60 38.94 -16.83
C LEU A 17 14.14 39.11 -15.39
N ASP A 18 14.26 38.01 -14.65
CA ASP A 18 15.01 37.96 -13.39
C ASP A 18 16.40 37.37 -13.66
N PRO A 19 17.46 38.20 -13.81
CA PRO A 19 18.80 37.68 -13.82
C PRO A 19 19.11 37.29 -12.38
N GLY A 20 18.89 36.02 -12.02
CA GLY A 20 19.45 35.47 -10.79
C GLY A 20 20.92 35.87 -10.64
N ALA A 21 21.45 35.82 -9.41
CA ALA A 21 22.67 36.48 -8.89
C ALA A 21 23.94 36.61 -9.79
N ASN A 22 24.02 35.94 -10.95
CA ASN A 22 25.16 35.90 -11.85
C ASN A 22 24.92 36.48 -13.27
N LEU A 23 23.77 37.10 -13.60
CA LEU A 23 23.45 37.50 -14.99
C LEU A 23 23.20 39.02 -15.26
N GLY A 24 23.59 39.92 -14.36
CA GLY A 24 23.57 41.38 -14.59
C GLY A 24 22.57 42.14 -13.71
N PRO A 25 22.37 43.46 -13.94
CA PRO A 25 21.50 44.27 -13.10
C PRO A 25 20.04 43.82 -13.21
N ALA A 26 19.38 43.67 -12.06
CA ALA A 26 17.97 43.30 -11.99
C ALA A 26 17.10 44.30 -12.79
N VAL A 27 16.43 43.81 -13.83
CA VAL A 27 15.41 44.59 -14.53
C VAL A 27 14.22 44.70 -13.57
N LYS A 28 13.86 45.93 -13.18
CA LYS A 28 12.64 46.18 -12.39
C LYS A 28 11.43 46.03 -13.30
N THR A 29 10.61 45.04 -13.02
CA THR A 29 9.28 44.89 -13.64
C THR A 29 8.33 45.92 -13.04
N PRO A 30 7.75 46.85 -13.83
CA PRO A 30 6.85 47.87 -13.30
C PRO A 30 5.53 47.24 -12.81
N VAL A 31 5.19 47.47 -11.55
CA VAL A 31 3.99 46.92 -10.90
C VAL A 31 2.72 47.41 -11.57
N GLU A 32 2.71 48.66 -12.04
CA GLU A 32 1.57 49.30 -12.69
C GLU A 32 1.20 48.59 -14.00
N ILE A 33 2.19 48.14 -14.76
CA ILE A 33 1.98 47.42 -16.02
C ILE A 33 1.35 46.05 -15.75
N VAL A 34 1.81 45.36 -14.71
CA VAL A 34 1.26 44.05 -14.31
C VAL A 34 -0.15 44.23 -13.73
N SER A 35 -0.38 45.28 -12.93
CA SER A 35 -1.70 45.62 -12.42
C SER A 35 -2.70 45.93 -13.54
N GLU A 36 -2.31 46.71 -14.54
CA GLU A 36 -3.16 47.01 -15.70
C GLU A 36 -3.50 45.73 -16.47
N ALA A 37 -2.53 44.84 -16.63
CA ALA A 37 -2.72 43.55 -17.31
C ALA A 37 -3.66 42.61 -16.53
N LEU A 38 -3.64 42.64 -15.19
CA LEU A 38 -4.57 41.89 -14.35
C LEU A 38 -6.03 42.40 -14.45
N SER A 39 -6.23 43.66 -14.80
CA SER A 39 -7.56 44.26 -14.96
C SER A 39 -8.08 44.24 -16.40
N GLY A 40 -7.35 43.64 -17.34
CA GLY A 40 -7.74 43.58 -18.75
C GLY A 40 -8.74 42.46 -19.07
N ASP A 41 -9.36 42.57 -20.24
CA ASP A 41 -10.38 41.61 -20.72
C ASP A 41 -9.80 40.38 -21.44
N ASP A 42 -8.50 40.37 -21.78
CA ASP A 42 -7.85 39.26 -22.47
C ASP A 42 -7.41 38.18 -21.46
N PRO A 43 -8.04 36.98 -21.46
CA PRO A 43 -7.74 35.90 -20.51
C PRO A 43 -6.26 35.52 -20.48
N ARG A 44 -5.60 35.53 -21.64
CA ARG A 44 -4.19 35.15 -21.75
C ARG A 44 -3.28 36.19 -21.11
N THR A 45 -3.56 37.47 -21.33
CA THR A 45 -2.84 38.57 -20.66
C THR A 45 -3.02 38.48 -19.14
N VAL A 46 -4.24 38.25 -18.65
CA VAL A 46 -4.53 38.12 -17.20
C VAL A 46 -3.74 36.97 -16.58
N VAL A 47 -3.71 35.81 -17.24
CA VAL A 47 -2.92 34.65 -16.79
C VAL A 47 -1.43 34.97 -16.72
N GLU A 48 -0.85 35.55 -17.77
CA GLU A 48 0.58 35.88 -17.77
C GLU A 48 0.92 36.97 -16.75
N ALA A 49 -0.03 37.87 -16.45
CA ALA A 49 0.13 38.88 -15.41
C ALA A 49 0.16 38.25 -14.00
N MET A 50 -0.71 37.29 -13.71
CA MET A 50 -0.66 36.53 -12.45
C MET A 50 0.65 35.74 -12.30
N VAL A 51 1.11 35.09 -13.38
CA VAL A 51 2.39 34.36 -13.37
C VAL A 51 3.56 35.32 -13.14
N THR A 52 3.54 36.48 -13.79
CA THR A 52 4.54 37.53 -13.64
C THR A 52 4.58 38.07 -12.21
N ALA A 53 3.42 38.45 -11.65
CA ALA A 53 3.30 38.91 -10.27
C ALA A 53 3.88 37.87 -9.29
N THR A 54 3.56 36.59 -9.52
CA THR A 54 4.07 35.48 -8.70
C THR A 54 5.58 35.31 -8.79
N ARG A 55 6.14 35.27 -10.01
CA ARG A 55 7.59 35.09 -10.24
C ARG A 55 8.41 36.24 -9.65
N ARG A 56 7.84 37.45 -9.66
CA ARG A 56 8.49 38.65 -9.16
C ARG A 56 8.20 38.95 -7.69
N GLY A 57 7.42 38.10 -7.01
CA GLY A 57 7.11 38.27 -5.58
C GLY A 57 6.28 39.52 -5.26
N MET A 58 5.44 39.99 -6.19
CA MET A 58 4.65 41.22 -6.06
C MET A 58 3.43 41.02 -5.15
N GLN A 59 3.65 40.96 -3.83
CA GLN A 59 2.58 40.78 -2.84
C GLN A 59 1.55 41.91 -2.85
N GLU A 60 1.94 43.13 -3.23
CA GLU A 60 1.06 44.29 -3.36
C GLU A 60 -0.05 44.10 -4.40
N LEU A 61 0.13 43.18 -5.36
CA LEU A 61 -0.87 42.83 -6.36
C LEU A 61 -1.82 41.72 -5.90
N ALA A 62 -1.63 41.15 -4.72
CA ALA A 62 -2.47 40.06 -4.22
C ALA A 62 -3.97 40.37 -4.19
N PRO A 63 -4.45 41.59 -3.81
CA PRO A 63 -5.87 41.91 -3.90
C PRO A 63 -6.42 41.85 -5.34
N ALA A 64 -5.63 42.29 -6.33
CA ALA A 64 -6.00 42.23 -7.74
C ALA A 64 -6.04 40.78 -8.25
N VAL A 65 -5.10 39.94 -7.81
CA VAL A 65 -5.12 38.49 -8.11
C VAL A 65 -6.32 37.81 -7.44
N ALA A 66 -6.66 38.18 -6.21
CA ALA A 66 -7.79 37.64 -5.47
C ALA A 66 -9.15 37.95 -6.10
N ALA A 67 -9.26 39.01 -6.90
CA ALA A 67 -10.46 39.32 -7.68
C ALA A 67 -10.85 38.16 -8.62
N HIS A 68 -9.86 37.47 -9.18
CA HIS A 68 -9.98 36.38 -10.16
C HIS A 68 -10.28 35.00 -9.55
N LEU A 69 -10.35 34.87 -8.23
CA LEU A 69 -10.65 33.58 -7.57
C LEU A 69 -12.06 33.04 -7.88
N GLY A 70 -12.97 33.90 -8.33
CA GLY A 70 -14.34 33.56 -8.67
C GLY A 70 -14.63 33.60 -10.17
N ASP A 71 -13.60 33.59 -11.01
CA ASP A 71 -13.75 33.63 -12.47
C ASP A 71 -14.45 32.36 -13.00
N ASP A 72 -15.26 32.51 -14.06
CA ASP A 72 -15.96 31.40 -14.71
C ASP A 72 -15.00 30.49 -15.49
N ASP A 73 -13.85 31.02 -15.94
CA ASP A 73 -12.77 30.21 -16.50
C ASP A 73 -11.98 29.51 -15.38
N ALA A 74 -12.13 28.20 -15.32
CA ALA A 74 -11.46 27.35 -14.33
C ALA A 74 -9.93 27.46 -14.38
N VAL A 75 -9.32 27.82 -15.51
CA VAL A 75 -7.88 28.03 -15.63
C VAL A 75 -7.46 29.32 -14.94
N ILE A 76 -8.22 30.41 -15.14
CA ILE A 76 -7.97 31.70 -14.48
C ILE A 76 -8.10 31.53 -12.97
N ALA A 77 -9.21 30.97 -12.50
CA ALA A 77 -9.45 30.74 -11.08
C ALA A 77 -8.38 29.82 -10.46
N HIS A 78 -7.95 28.78 -11.18
CA HIS A 78 -6.86 27.90 -10.75
C HIS A 78 -5.53 28.64 -10.58
N ILE A 79 -5.17 29.46 -11.56
CA ILE A 79 -3.91 30.21 -11.54
C ILE A 79 -3.94 31.28 -10.44
N ALA A 80 -5.10 31.91 -10.20
CA ALA A 80 -5.27 32.89 -9.13
C ALA A 80 -4.96 32.31 -7.75
N PHE A 81 -5.55 31.16 -7.36
CA PHE A 81 -5.27 30.60 -6.04
C PHE A 81 -3.83 30.06 -5.93
N ARG A 82 -3.27 29.52 -7.02
CA ARG A 82 -1.86 29.07 -7.06
C ARG A 82 -0.89 30.25 -6.88
N ALA A 83 -1.19 31.38 -7.52
CA ALA A 83 -0.43 32.62 -7.39
C ALA A 83 -0.46 33.15 -5.95
N LEU A 84 -1.65 33.26 -5.34
CA LEU A 84 -1.79 33.72 -3.96
C LEU A 84 -1.08 32.81 -2.95
N SER A 85 -1.19 31.49 -3.13
CA SER A 85 -0.45 30.51 -2.32
C SER A 85 1.07 30.71 -2.44
N LYS A 86 1.59 30.85 -3.67
CA LYS A 86 3.03 31.00 -3.89
C LYS A 86 3.57 32.36 -3.43
N LEU A 87 2.74 33.40 -3.44
CA LEU A 87 3.03 34.71 -2.88
C LEU A 87 2.95 34.76 -1.34
N GLY A 88 2.39 33.74 -0.68
CA GLY A 88 2.11 33.77 0.75
C GLY A 88 1.06 34.81 1.15
N ALA A 89 0.14 35.15 0.25
CA ALA A 89 -0.77 36.29 0.38
C ALA A 89 -2.03 35.96 1.21
N ALA A 90 -1.84 35.56 2.46
CA ALA A 90 -2.93 35.13 3.35
C ALA A 90 -4.00 36.22 3.57
N ASP A 91 -3.59 37.48 3.74
CA ASP A 91 -4.50 38.60 4.03
C ASP A 91 -5.51 38.84 2.89
N ALA A 92 -5.07 38.69 1.63
CA ALA A 92 -5.95 38.83 0.47
C ALA A 92 -7.00 37.70 0.42
N CYS A 93 -6.59 36.47 0.78
CA CYS A 93 -7.53 35.35 0.88
C CYS A 93 -8.51 35.52 2.04
N PHE A 94 -8.03 35.99 3.20
CA PHE A 94 -8.89 36.28 4.35
C PHE A 94 -9.93 37.37 4.04
N ALA A 95 -9.55 38.44 3.33
CA ALA A 95 -10.49 39.46 2.88
C ALA A 95 -11.63 38.86 2.03
N VAL A 96 -11.34 37.86 1.19
CA VAL A 96 -12.37 37.13 0.42
C VAL A 96 -13.26 36.27 1.32
N LEU A 97 -12.71 35.65 2.37
CA LEU A 97 -13.50 34.86 3.33
C LEU A 97 -14.38 35.73 4.23
N ASP A 98 -13.97 36.97 4.48
CA ASP A 98 -14.73 37.93 5.30
C ASP A 98 -15.79 38.68 4.50
N ASP A 99 -15.64 38.74 3.17
CA ASP A 99 -16.64 39.30 2.27
C ASP A 99 -17.90 38.42 2.22
N ALA A 100 -19.00 38.99 2.70
CA ALA A 100 -20.31 38.34 2.68
C ALA A 100 -20.89 38.19 1.27
N SER A 101 -20.43 39.00 0.31
CA SER A 101 -20.85 38.97 -1.09
C SER A 101 -20.03 38.01 -1.96
N ALA A 102 -18.92 37.48 -1.44
CA ALA A 102 -18.08 36.55 -2.18
C ALA A 102 -18.83 35.25 -2.50
N SER A 103 -18.78 34.84 -3.78
CA SER A 103 -19.40 33.61 -4.24
C SER A 103 -18.77 32.36 -3.59
N VAL A 104 -19.52 31.25 -3.59
CA VAL A 104 -19.05 29.96 -3.05
C VAL A 104 -17.74 29.52 -3.71
N ALA A 105 -17.65 29.62 -5.05
CA ALA A 105 -16.45 29.30 -5.80
C ALA A 105 -15.26 30.19 -5.40
N LYS A 106 -15.48 31.50 -5.25
CA LYS A 106 -14.44 32.46 -4.84
C LYS A 106 -13.89 32.16 -3.45
N ARG A 107 -14.78 31.85 -2.50
CA ARG A 107 -14.41 31.42 -1.13
C ARG A 107 -13.63 30.10 -1.14
N GLN A 108 -14.09 29.12 -1.92
CA GLN A 108 -13.43 27.82 -2.04
C GLN A 108 -11.99 27.97 -2.59
N ASN A 109 -11.81 28.78 -3.64
CA ASN A 109 -10.48 29.04 -4.19
C ASN A 109 -9.59 29.85 -3.23
N ALA A 110 -10.14 30.74 -2.42
CA ALA A 110 -9.39 31.39 -1.34
C ALA A 110 -8.90 30.37 -0.28
N LEU A 111 -9.75 29.41 0.11
CA LEU A 111 -9.34 28.30 1.00
C LEU A 111 -8.28 27.40 0.36
N PHE A 112 -8.37 27.15 -0.95
CA PHE A 112 -7.34 26.42 -1.69
C PHE A 112 -5.99 27.15 -1.66
N ALA A 113 -5.96 28.47 -1.70
CA ALA A 113 -4.72 29.21 -1.50
C ALA A 113 -4.20 29.04 -0.06
N LEU A 114 -5.05 29.32 0.94
CA LEU A 114 -4.68 29.28 2.37
C LEU A 114 -4.18 27.91 2.82
N MET A 115 -4.81 26.82 2.37
CA MET A 115 -4.44 25.45 2.75
C MET A 115 -3.07 24.97 2.22
N ARG A 116 -2.33 25.85 1.54
CA ARG A 116 -1.00 25.62 0.97
C ARG A 116 0.04 26.61 1.51
N ILE A 117 -0.33 27.45 2.48
CA ILE A 117 0.56 28.43 3.10
C ILE A 117 0.81 28.00 4.55
N HIS A 118 1.92 27.31 4.79
CA HIS A 118 2.38 26.92 6.14
C HIS A 118 2.97 28.11 6.88
N ASP A 119 2.09 28.96 7.38
CA ASP A 119 2.43 30.14 8.18
C ASP A 119 1.55 30.15 9.45
N PRO A 120 2.12 30.35 10.65
CA PRO A 120 1.35 30.48 11.90
C PRO A 120 0.17 31.47 11.80
N LYS A 121 0.34 32.58 11.09
CA LYS A 121 -0.72 33.59 10.88
C LYS A 121 -1.93 33.02 10.13
N VAL A 122 -1.70 32.08 9.21
CA VAL A 122 -2.78 31.42 8.47
C VAL A 122 -3.59 30.52 9.40
N VAL A 123 -2.91 29.73 10.22
CA VAL A 123 -3.57 28.84 11.20
C VAL A 123 -4.39 29.67 12.19
N ASP A 124 -3.80 30.70 12.78
CA ASP A 124 -4.51 31.59 13.72
C ASP A 124 -5.71 32.28 13.06
N GLY A 125 -5.55 32.75 11.82
CA GLY A 125 -6.63 33.39 11.05
C GLY A 125 -7.77 32.44 10.69
N LEU A 126 -7.48 31.17 10.38
CA LEU A 126 -8.49 30.14 10.14
C LEU A 126 -9.23 29.76 11.43
N LEU A 127 -8.49 29.55 12.53
CA LEU A 127 -9.07 29.22 13.83
C LEU A 127 -9.98 30.32 14.36
N SER A 128 -9.57 31.59 14.23
CA SER A 128 -10.41 32.72 14.63
C SER A 128 -11.73 32.75 13.87
N ARG A 129 -11.71 32.48 12.56
CA ARG A 129 -12.93 32.46 11.73
C ARG A 129 -13.80 31.25 12.05
N LEU A 130 -13.19 30.10 12.30
CA LEU A 130 -13.89 28.88 12.69
C LEU A 130 -14.61 29.07 14.03
N ALA A 131 -14.03 29.81 14.97
CA ALA A 131 -14.67 30.10 16.26
C ALA A 131 -15.94 30.97 16.12
N SER A 132 -15.98 31.86 15.12
CA SER A 132 -17.10 32.79 14.90
C SER A 132 -18.15 32.33 13.89
N GLU A 133 -17.82 31.37 13.02
CA GLU A 133 -18.70 30.96 11.92
C GLU A 133 -19.76 29.95 12.37
N SER A 134 -21.03 30.22 12.09
CA SER A 134 -22.14 29.32 12.44
C SER A 134 -22.61 28.46 11.26
N ASP A 135 -22.31 28.88 10.04
CA ASP A 135 -22.74 28.15 8.83
C ASP A 135 -21.92 26.87 8.62
N SER A 136 -22.59 25.72 8.60
CA SER A 136 -21.93 24.40 8.52
C SER A 136 -21.09 24.24 7.25
N GLU A 137 -21.54 24.71 6.08
CA GLU A 137 -20.78 24.62 4.83
C GLU A 137 -19.48 25.44 4.88
N LYS A 138 -19.54 26.67 5.40
CA LYS A 138 -18.35 27.51 5.57
C LYS A 138 -17.39 26.92 6.61
N ARG A 139 -17.91 26.39 7.73
CA ARG A 139 -17.10 25.68 8.74
C ARG A 139 -16.35 24.49 8.14
N ARG A 140 -17.03 23.68 7.31
CA ARG A 140 -16.41 22.55 6.60
C ARG A 140 -15.23 22.97 5.73
N GLY A 141 -15.35 24.11 5.04
CA GLY A 141 -14.26 24.69 4.26
C GLY A 141 -13.04 25.05 5.11
N LEU A 142 -13.26 25.68 6.26
CA LEU A 142 -12.20 26.05 7.22
C LEU A 142 -11.53 24.80 7.82
N LEU A 143 -12.32 23.80 8.22
CA LEU A 143 -11.84 22.53 8.74
C LEU A 143 -11.00 21.76 7.71
N SER A 144 -11.42 21.71 6.45
CA SER A 144 -10.65 21.06 5.38
C SER A 144 -9.30 21.77 5.16
N ALA A 145 -9.27 23.10 5.23
CA ALA A 145 -8.02 23.87 5.16
C ALA A 145 -7.09 23.57 6.33
N LEU A 146 -7.62 23.49 7.56
CA LEU A 146 -6.83 23.12 8.75
C LEU A 146 -6.30 21.68 8.67
N CYS A 147 -7.12 20.71 8.26
CA CYS A 147 -6.68 19.33 8.03
C CYS A 147 -5.55 19.26 6.98
N ARG A 148 -5.65 20.04 5.90
CA ARG A 148 -4.63 20.10 4.86
C ARG A 148 -3.31 20.71 5.33
N LEU A 149 -3.37 21.67 6.27
CA LEU A 149 -2.22 22.32 6.89
C LEU A 149 -1.61 21.51 8.04
N TYR A 150 -2.23 20.40 8.48
CA TYR A 150 -1.76 19.63 9.64
C TYR A 150 -0.33 19.12 9.46
N HIS A 151 -0.01 18.68 8.24
CA HIS A 151 1.34 18.24 7.85
C HIS A 151 1.93 19.20 6.81
N HIS A 152 3.23 19.11 6.58
CA HIS A 152 3.90 19.61 5.38
C HIS A 152 4.65 18.49 4.66
N GLU A 153 5.17 18.78 3.47
CA GLU A 153 6.06 17.86 2.77
C GLU A 153 7.41 17.84 3.50
N GLY A 154 7.87 16.66 3.89
CA GLY A 154 9.18 16.45 4.51
C GLY A 154 10.33 16.78 3.57
N GLU A 155 11.51 17.05 4.15
CA GLU A 155 12.70 17.30 3.34
C GLU A 155 13.11 16.06 2.55
N TRP A 156 13.47 16.27 1.27
CA TRP A 156 13.97 15.19 0.43
C TRP A 156 15.43 14.88 0.79
N THR A 157 15.68 13.69 1.34
CA THR A 157 17.02 13.27 1.80
C THR A 157 17.75 12.34 0.82
N GLY A 158 17.19 12.08 -0.37
CA GLY A 158 17.75 11.12 -1.33
C GLY A 158 17.00 9.79 -1.38
N ASP A 159 16.46 9.37 -0.23
CA ASP A 159 15.79 8.07 -0.03
C ASP A 159 14.28 8.21 0.28
N SER A 160 13.79 9.44 0.40
CA SER A 160 12.43 9.80 0.85
C SER A 160 11.28 9.30 -0.03
N TRP A 161 11.55 8.92 -1.28
CA TRP A 161 10.56 8.28 -2.15
C TRP A 161 11.18 7.11 -2.91
N GLY A 162 10.57 5.93 -2.77
CA GLY A 162 10.82 4.81 -3.67
C GLY A 162 10.31 5.09 -5.09
N THR A 163 10.46 4.14 -6.01
CA THR A 163 9.93 4.27 -7.39
C THR A 163 8.40 4.33 -7.46
N ARG A 164 7.72 4.07 -6.33
CA ARG A 164 6.27 4.20 -6.13
C ARG A 164 5.99 4.99 -4.84
N PRO A 165 6.06 6.32 -4.88
CA PRO A 165 5.73 7.12 -3.71
C PRO A 165 4.26 6.91 -3.33
N ASP A 166 3.97 6.82 -2.03
CA ASP A 166 2.61 6.69 -1.54
C ASP A 166 1.78 7.91 -1.95
N THR A 167 0.87 7.71 -2.89
CA THR A 167 0.03 8.78 -3.46
C THR A 167 -1.21 9.07 -2.60
N ARG A 168 -1.35 8.48 -1.41
CA ARG A 168 -2.52 8.68 -0.55
C ARG A 168 -2.48 10.07 0.07
N GLY A 169 -3.56 10.82 -0.03
CA GLY A 169 -3.55 12.16 0.55
C GLY A 169 -2.49 13.04 -0.12
N PRO A 170 -2.10 14.14 0.53
CA PRO A 170 -1.72 15.28 -0.29
C PRO A 170 -0.26 15.74 -0.10
N TYR A 171 0.50 14.98 0.68
CA TYR A 171 1.96 14.99 0.81
C TYR A 171 2.46 13.56 0.62
N TYR A 172 3.63 13.39 0.02
CA TYR A 172 4.23 12.08 -0.16
C TYR A 172 4.82 11.59 1.17
N GLN A 173 5.55 12.46 1.86
CA GLN A 173 6.10 12.28 3.20
C GLN A 173 5.50 13.36 4.12
N PRO A 174 4.36 13.08 4.78
CA PRO A 174 3.77 14.01 5.72
C PRO A 174 4.66 14.14 6.97
N GLU A 175 5.07 15.36 7.30
CA GLU A 175 5.79 15.67 8.54
C GLU A 175 5.04 16.70 9.38
N PRO A 176 5.08 16.59 10.73
CA PRO A 176 4.57 17.63 11.61
C PRO A 176 5.47 18.87 11.56
N TRP A 177 4.88 20.05 11.78
CA TRP A 177 5.57 21.33 11.85
C TRP A 177 5.10 22.13 13.07
N ALA A 178 5.59 23.37 13.20
CA ALA A 178 5.39 24.22 14.37
C ALA A 178 3.91 24.39 14.82
N GLU A 179 2.94 24.30 13.90
CA GLU A 179 1.52 24.50 14.21
C GLU A 179 0.72 23.19 14.31
N THR A 180 1.32 22.03 14.07
CA THR A 180 0.61 20.74 14.03
C THR A 180 -0.14 20.47 15.34
N GLU A 181 0.51 20.68 16.50
CA GLU A 181 -0.14 20.47 17.81
C GLU A 181 -1.32 21.42 18.05
N LYS A 182 -1.22 22.66 17.57
CA LYS A 182 -2.31 23.65 17.68
C LYS A 182 -3.50 23.24 16.82
N ILE A 183 -3.25 22.80 15.60
CA ILE A 183 -4.29 22.28 14.70
C ILE A 183 -4.93 21.04 15.31
N ASP A 184 -4.14 20.09 15.81
CA ASP A 184 -4.61 18.85 16.44
C ASP A 184 -5.61 19.12 17.58
N ALA A 185 -5.25 20.03 18.50
CA ALA A 185 -6.12 20.42 19.60
C ALA A 185 -7.43 21.05 19.13
N ALA A 186 -7.39 21.86 18.07
CA ALA A 186 -8.58 22.47 17.48
C ALA A 186 -9.48 21.42 16.82
N LEU A 187 -8.92 20.52 16.00
CA LEU A 187 -9.69 19.46 15.34
C LEU A 187 -10.37 18.54 16.35
N LYS A 188 -9.67 18.15 17.43
CA LYS A 188 -10.26 17.37 18.53
C LYS A 188 -11.41 18.09 19.22
N THR A 189 -11.23 19.38 19.52
CA THR A 189 -12.26 20.22 20.14
C THR A 189 -13.51 20.33 19.26
N GLU A 190 -13.32 20.49 17.96
CA GLU A 190 -14.39 20.59 16.97
C GLU A 190 -15.12 19.26 16.79
N LEU A 191 -14.37 18.16 16.73
CA LEU A 191 -14.93 16.83 16.60
C LEU A 191 -15.79 16.44 17.80
N ALA A 192 -15.40 16.83 19.00
CA ALA A 192 -16.16 16.58 20.23
C ALA A 192 -17.52 17.30 20.24
N LYS A 193 -17.65 18.44 19.56
CA LYS A 193 -18.87 19.27 19.52
C LYS A 193 -19.71 19.06 18.26
N ALA A 194 -19.15 18.42 17.24
CA ALA A 194 -19.78 18.28 15.94
C ALA A 194 -21.03 17.39 15.99
N SER A 195 -22.03 17.74 15.15
CA SER A 195 -23.16 16.86 14.86
C SER A 195 -22.67 15.56 14.21
N PRO A 196 -23.48 14.49 14.17
CA PRO A 196 -23.12 13.26 13.49
C PRO A 196 -22.63 13.47 12.04
N GLU A 197 -23.30 14.30 11.25
CA GLU A 197 -22.95 14.57 9.86
C GLU A 197 -21.63 15.35 9.74
N ASP A 198 -21.41 16.35 10.60
CA ASP A 198 -20.19 17.16 10.57
C ASP A 198 -18.99 16.41 11.14
N ALA A 199 -19.18 15.56 12.15
CA ALA A 199 -18.16 14.65 12.65
C ALA A 199 -17.74 13.65 11.56
N THR A 200 -18.70 13.12 10.81
CA THR A 200 -18.43 12.23 9.66
C THR A 200 -17.57 12.92 8.61
N PHE A 201 -17.94 14.15 8.24
CA PHE A 201 -17.17 14.96 7.31
C PHE A 201 -15.74 15.17 7.83
N LEU A 202 -15.60 15.60 9.08
CA LEU A 202 -14.33 15.96 9.68
C LEU A 202 -13.39 14.75 9.78
N VAL A 203 -13.88 13.60 10.24
CA VAL A 203 -13.12 12.35 10.29
C VAL A 203 -12.61 11.97 8.90
N ARG A 204 -13.47 12.03 7.89
CA ARG A 204 -13.09 11.69 6.52
C ARG A 204 -12.00 12.64 6.00
N GLU A 205 -12.11 13.93 6.31
CA GLU A 205 -11.09 14.92 5.96
C GLU A 205 -9.78 14.68 6.73
N MET A 206 -9.83 14.35 8.03
CA MET A 206 -8.66 13.99 8.82
C MET A 206 -7.95 12.76 8.22
N SER A 207 -8.70 11.72 7.87
CA SER A 207 -8.18 10.49 7.28
C SER A 207 -7.56 10.73 5.89
N ARG A 208 -8.20 11.55 5.04
CA ARG A 208 -7.63 11.98 3.74
C ARG A 208 -6.30 12.70 3.88
N ASN A 209 -6.10 13.41 4.99
CA ASN A 209 -4.87 14.12 5.32
C ASN A 209 -3.92 13.31 6.22
N ARG A 210 -4.19 12.00 6.42
CA ARG A 210 -3.39 11.06 7.22
C ARG A 210 -3.23 11.48 8.69
N ILE A 211 -4.22 12.17 9.24
CA ILE A 211 -4.24 12.58 10.65
C ILE A 211 -4.82 11.42 11.47
N GLN A 212 -3.98 10.76 12.27
CA GLN A 212 -4.42 9.70 13.18
C GLN A 212 -4.85 10.29 14.53
N SER A 213 -6.04 9.94 15.00
CA SER A 213 -6.55 10.37 16.30
C SER A 213 -7.44 9.28 16.90
N ASN A 214 -7.05 8.79 18.08
CA ASN A 214 -7.86 7.81 18.83
C ASN A 214 -9.22 8.41 19.22
N ASP A 215 -9.26 9.67 19.64
CA ASP A 215 -10.52 10.38 19.94
C ASP A 215 -11.44 10.44 18.71
N ALA A 216 -10.84 10.59 17.53
CA ALA A 216 -11.60 10.58 16.28
C ALA A 216 -12.14 9.20 15.94
N LEU A 217 -11.32 8.17 16.14
CA LEU A 217 -11.76 6.78 16.00
C LEU A 217 -12.91 6.47 16.97
N ASP A 218 -12.77 6.77 18.26
CA ASP A 218 -13.82 6.60 19.28
C ASP A 218 -15.13 7.28 18.89
N ARG A 219 -15.05 8.52 18.39
CA ARG A 219 -16.22 9.27 17.94
C ARG A 219 -16.90 8.59 16.75
N VAL A 220 -16.14 8.12 15.77
CA VAL A 220 -16.67 7.39 14.60
C VAL A 220 -17.35 6.10 15.02
N LEU A 221 -16.74 5.33 15.92
CA LEU A 221 -17.31 4.09 16.41
C LEU A 221 -18.62 4.36 17.17
N THR A 222 -18.66 5.42 17.98
CA THR A 222 -19.88 5.84 18.67
C THR A 222 -20.99 6.18 17.66
N LEU A 223 -20.68 7.01 16.65
CA LEU A 223 -21.65 7.39 15.62
C LEU A 223 -22.10 6.21 14.76
N ALA A 224 -21.20 5.24 14.50
CA ALA A 224 -21.53 4.05 13.73
C ALA A 224 -22.47 3.10 14.48
N LYS A 225 -22.44 3.07 15.81
CA LYS A 225 -23.43 2.34 16.62
C LYS A 225 -24.83 2.95 16.50
N GLU A 226 -24.93 4.26 16.25
CA GLU A 226 -26.21 4.98 16.13
C GLU A 226 -26.72 5.04 14.68
N ASN A 227 -25.82 5.03 13.70
CA ASN A 227 -26.12 5.19 12.28
C ASN A 227 -25.40 4.15 11.42
N PRO A 228 -26.09 3.11 10.92
CA PRO A 228 -25.49 2.06 10.09
C PRO A 228 -24.78 2.55 8.82
N LYS A 229 -25.14 3.75 8.30
CA LYS A 229 -24.46 4.34 7.13
C LYS A 229 -22.99 4.69 7.39
N MET A 230 -22.60 4.76 8.66
CA MET A 230 -21.23 5.07 9.08
C MET A 230 -20.33 3.84 9.17
N LEU A 231 -20.91 2.64 9.07
CA LEU A 231 -20.18 1.38 9.18
C LEU A 231 -19.00 1.28 8.19
N PRO A 232 -19.12 1.67 6.90
CA PRO A 232 -17.98 1.64 5.98
C PRO A 232 -16.82 2.54 6.43
N GLU A 233 -17.12 3.75 6.90
CA GLU A 233 -16.10 4.70 7.37
C GLU A 233 -15.44 4.18 8.66
N ALA A 234 -16.22 3.65 9.60
CA ALA A 234 -15.68 3.01 10.80
C ALA A 234 -14.71 1.87 10.46
N MET A 235 -15.03 1.03 9.47
CA MET A 235 -14.14 -0.04 9.01
C MET A 235 -12.88 0.49 8.34
N VAL A 236 -12.96 1.57 7.55
CA VAL A 236 -11.76 2.24 6.99
C VAL A 236 -10.83 2.70 8.12
N GLN A 237 -11.35 3.37 9.14
CA GLN A 237 -10.53 3.88 10.25
C GLN A 237 -9.93 2.74 11.08
N LEU A 238 -10.73 1.73 11.44
CA LEU A 238 -10.23 0.56 12.17
C LEU A 238 -9.19 -0.23 11.36
N ALA A 239 -9.36 -0.35 10.04
CA ALA A 239 -8.39 -1.03 9.18
C ALA A 239 -7.07 -0.27 9.08
N ALA A 240 -7.10 1.06 9.16
CA ALA A 240 -5.91 1.92 9.17
C ALA A 240 -5.21 1.98 10.53
N ALA A 241 -5.91 1.72 11.65
CA ALA A 241 -5.32 1.72 12.98
C ALA A 241 -4.27 0.62 13.14
N SER A 242 -3.13 0.95 13.76
CA SER A 242 -2.04 -0.02 14.00
C SER A 242 -2.42 -1.07 15.05
N GLU A 243 -3.28 -0.72 16.00
CA GLU A 243 -3.69 -1.57 17.10
C GLU A 243 -5.19 -1.89 17.09
N PRO A 244 -5.60 -3.06 17.61
CA PRO A 244 -6.99 -3.40 17.88
C PRO A 244 -7.71 -2.36 18.75
N HIS A 245 -8.88 -1.90 18.29
CA HIS A 245 -9.73 -1.02 19.10
C HIS A 245 -10.72 -1.82 19.96
N PRO A 246 -10.79 -1.63 21.30
CA PRO A 246 -11.67 -2.40 22.18
C PRO A 246 -13.16 -2.29 21.80
N GLU A 247 -13.61 -1.11 21.39
CA GLU A 247 -15.01 -0.88 20.98
C GLU A 247 -15.33 -1.29 19.54
N GLY A 248 -14.33 -1.75 18.77
CA GLY A 248 -14.50 -2.08 17.36
C GLY A 248 -15.22 -3.40 17.10
N MET A 249 -15.23 -4.33 18.06
CA MET A 249 -15.74 -5.69 17.86
C MET A 249 -17.22 -5.77 17.45
N PRO A 250 -18.18 -5.07 18.08
CA PRO A 250 -19.58 -5.14 17.67
C PRO A 250 -19.80 -4.68 16.22
N LEU A 251 -19.15 -3.58 15.83
CA LEU A 251 -19.22 -3.03 14.47
C LEU A 251 -18.51 -3.93 13.47
N LEU A 252 -17.38 -4.55 13.86
CA LEU A 252 -16.70 -5.54 13.04
C LEU A 252 -17.63 -6.72 12.73
N MET A 253 -18.33 -7.25 13.73
CA MET A 253 -19.25 -8.37 13.53
C MET A 253 -20.44 -8.00 12.64
N GLU A 254 -20.95 -6.77 12.77
CA GLU A 254 -21.96 -6.22 11.87
C GLU A 254 -21.45 -6.11 10.43
N ALA A 255 -20.24 -5.55 10.23
CA ALA A 255 -19.61 -5.40 8.92
C ALA A 255 -19.31 -6.75 8.25
N LEU A 256 -18.77 -7.72 9.00
CA LEU A 256 -18.57 -9.08 8.51
C LEU A 256 -19.91 -9.72 8.13
N GLY A 257 -21.01 -9.41 8.83
CA GLY A 257 -22.36 -9.87 8.54
C GLY A 257 -22.92 -9.45 7.18
N LEU A 258 -22.34 -8.42 6.54
CA LEU A 258 -22.75 -7.96 5.19
C LEU A 258 -22.48 -9.00 4.09
N HIS A 259 -21.74 -10.08 4.37
CA HIS A 259 -21.49 -11.17 3.41
C HIS A 259 -22.77 -11.85 2.88
N GLY A 260 -23.88 -11.74 3.61
CA GLY A 260 -25.19 -12.25 3.20
C GLY A 260 -25.90 -11.38 2.15
N ASP A 261 -25.47 -10.13 1.96
CA ASP A 261 -26.05 -9.18 1.02
C ASP A 261 -25.47 -9.38 -0.40
N PRO A 262 -26.31 -9.56 -1.44
CA PRO A 262 -25.84 -9.62 -2.82
C PRO A 262 -25.31 -8.29 -3.36
N ASP A 263 -25.43 -7.17 -2.63
CA ASP A 263 -24.90 -5.87 -3.06
C ASP A 263 -23.37 -5.84 -3.13
N THR A 264 -22.85 -5.60 -4.33
CA THR A 264 -21.41 -5.45 -4.61
C THR A 264 -20.81 -4.18 -4.03
N SER A 265 -21.61 -3.23 -3.54
CA SER A 265 -21.11 -1.99 -2.92
C SER A 265 -20.35 -2.24 -1.61
N HIS A 266 -20.59 -3.39 -0.95
CA HIS A 266 -19.97 -3.74 0.33
C HIS A 266 -18.56 -4.31 0.23
N HIS A 267 -18.01 -4.54 -0.96
CA HIS A 267 -16.70 -5.19 -1.12
C HIS A 267 -15.57 -4.46 -0.37
N GLN A 268 -15.57 -3.13 -0.38
CA GLN A 268 -14.59 -2.36 0.38
C GLN A 268 -14.78 -2.52 1.89
N THR A 269 -16.03 -2.47 2.36
CA THR A 269 -16.38 -2.63 3.78
C THR A 269 -16.00 -4.02 4.28
N LEU A 270 -16.30 -5.07 3.52
CA LEU A 270 -15.92 -6.45 3.83
C LEU A 270 -14.40 -6.63 3.83
N ALA A 271 -13.68 -6.06 2.86
CA ALA A 271 -12.22 -6.13 2.83
C ALA A 271 -11.57 -5.47 4.05
N ASN A 272 -12.07 -4.28 4.42
CA ASN A 272 -11.63 -3.58 5.61
C ASN A 272 -12.00 -4.37 6.87
N ALA A 273 -13.20 -4.94 6.95
CA ALA A 273 -13.63 -5.76 8.08
C ALA A 273 -12.74 -7.00 8.26
N VAL A 274 -12.41 -7.73 7.19
CA VAL A 274 -11.46 -8.86 7.25
C VAL A 274 -10.07 -8.39 7.67
N THR A 275 -9.63 -7.22 7.21
CA THR A 275 -8.35 -6.62 7.63
C THR A 275 -8.34 -6.28 9.13
N VAL A 276 -9.44 -5.76 9.66
CA VAL A 276 -9.60 -5.52 11.10
C VAL A 276 -9.63 -6.83 11.87
N ALA A 277 -10.39 -7.82 11.39
CA ALA A 277 -10.46 -9.15 11.99
C ALA A 277 -9.10 -9.84 12.05
N ALA A 278 -8.24 -9.68 11.03
CA ALA A 278 -6.88 -10.22 11.03
C ALA A 278 -6.02 -9.71 12.21
N LYS A 279 -6.32 -8.52 12.73
CA LYS A 279 -5.66 -7.93 13.90
C LYS A 279 -6.28 -8.35 15.23
N MET A 280 -7.51 -8.88 15.22
CA MET A 280 -8.21 -9.33 16.43
C MET A 280 -7.74 -10.72 16.85
N ASN A 281 -7.18 -10.89 18.05
CA ASN A 281 -6.86 -12.22 18.58
C ASN A 281 -8.10 -12.89 19.20
N SER A 282 -9.16 -13.13 18.42
CA SER A 282 -10.39 -13.79 18.87
C SER A 282 -10.81 -14.94 17.93
N GLY A 283 -11.26 -16.05 18.50
CA GLY A 283 -11.86 -17.15 17.72
C GLY A 283 -13.19 -16.76 17.07
N ASP A 284 -13.89 -15.75 17.61
CA ASP A 284 -15.22 -15.34 17.13
C ASP A 284 -15.18 -14.76 15.71
N VAL A 285 -14.04 -14.22 15.28
CA VAL A 285 -13.89 -13.61 13.95
C VAL A 285 -13.51 -14.61 12.86
N VAL A 286 -13.13 -15.84 13.22
CA VAL A 286 -12.61 -16.86 12.28
C VAL A 286 -13.66 -17.20 11.22
N ILE A 287 -14.82 -17.68 11.67
CA ILE A 287 -15.90 -18.12 10.77
C ILE A 287 -16.48 -16.95 9.97
N PRO A 288 -16.84 -15.80 10.57
CA PRO A 288 -17.33 -14.65 9.82
C PRO A 288 -16.34 -14.11 8.78
N SER A 289 -15.03 -14.12 9.05
CA SER A 289 -14.01 -13.73 8.06
C SER A 289 -14.00 -14.65 6.85
N ILE A 290 -14.14 -15.95 7.08
CA ILE A 290 -14.19 -16.94 5.99
C ILE A 290 -15.47 -16.80 5.17
N HIS A 291 -16.62 -16.57 5.82
CA HIS A 291 -17.86 -16.27 5.11
C HIS A 291 -17.72 -15.03 4.23
N ALA A 292 -17.10 -13.97 4.75
CA ALA A 292 -16.86 -12.73 4.01
C ALA A 292 -15.98 -12.97 2.78
N ILE A 293 -14.83 -13.63 2.92
CA ILE A 293 -13.93 -13.93 1.79
C ILE A 293 -14.62 -14.84 0.76
N THR A 294 -15.37 -15.84 1.21
CA THR A 294 -16.15 -16.73 0.31
C THR A 294 -17.19 -15.95 -0.48
N ALA A 295 -17.92 -15.03 0.17
CA ALA A 295 -18.91 -14.18 -0.49
C ALA A 295 -18.25 -13.22 -1.49
N MET A 296 -17.11 -12.62 -1.12
CA MET A 296 -16.34 -11.76 -2.00
C MET A 296 -15.89 -12.52 -3.26
N GLN A 297 -15.34 -13.73 -3.10
CA GLN A 297 -14.93 -14.59 -4.22
C GLN A 297 -16.10 -14.93 -5.14
N ARG A 298 -17.27 -15.29 -4.58
CA ARG A 298 -18.49 -15.58 -5.36
C ARG A 298 -18.91 -14.37 -6.20
N ASN A 299 -18.88 -13.19 -5.61
CA ASN A 299 -19.29 -11.95 -6.29
C ASN A 299 -18.33 -11.56 -7.43
N LEU A 300 -17.04 -11.91 -7.37
CA LEU A 300 -16.13 -11.75 -8.51
C LEU A 300 -16.64 -12.53 -9.74
N GLY A 301 -17.18 -13.74 -9.54
CA GLY A 301 -17.82 -14.51 -10.61
C GLY A 301 -19.07 -13.81 -11.18
N THR A 302 -19.88 -13.21 -10.31
CA THR A 302 -21.05 -12.42 -10.73
C THR A 302 -20.64 -11.18 -11.54
N LEU A 303 -19.60 -10.46 -11.12
CA LEU A 303 -19.07 -9.29 -11.83
C LEU A 303 -18.45 -9.69 -13.18
N GLN A 304 -17.75 -10.82 -13.25
CA GLN A 304 -17.26 -11.37 -14.52
C GLN A 304 -18.40 -11.69 -15.48
N ALA A 305 -19.47 -12.30 -15.00
CA ALA A 305 -20.68 -12.56 -15.81
C ALA A 305 -21.34 -11.25 -16.27
N ALA A 306 -21.39 -10.23 -15.41
CA ALA A 306 -21.91 -8.90 -15.75
C ALA A 306 -21.08 -8.20 -16.84
N VAL A 307 -19.75 -8.30 -16.77
CA VAL A 307 -18.84 -7.80 -17.82
C VAL A 307 -19.13 -8.49 -19.16
N LYS A 308 -19.30 -9.81 -19.16
CA LYS A 308 -19.63 -10.56 -20.38
C LYS A 308 -20.99 -10.11 -20.94
N LYS A 309 -22.01 -10.01 -20.09
CA LYS A 309 -23.35 -9.55 -20.49
C LYS A 309 -23.33 -8.13 -21.07
N ALA A 310 -22.54 -7.22 -20.49
CA ALA A 310 -22.41 -5.85 -21.00
C ALA A 310 -21.74 -5.78 -22.37
N GLN A 311 -20.85 -6.74 -22.70
CA GLN A 311 -20.22 -6.83 -24.03
C GLN A 311 -21.18 -7.34 -25.11
N GLU A 312 -22.23 -8.05 -24.71
CA GLU A 312 -23.23 -8.63 -25.60
C GLU A 312 -24.42 -7.67 -25.85
N ASP A 313 -24.37 -6.41 -25.37
CA ASP A 313 -25.42 -5.42 -25.62
C ASP A 313 -25.51 -5.10 -27.12
N PRO A 314 -26.71 -5.18 -27.73
CA PRO A 314 -26.89 -4.95 -29.17
C PRO A 314 -26.59 -3.51 -29.61
N ASP A 315 -26.59 -2.54 -28.69
CA ASP A 315 -26.13 -1.18 -28.98
C ASP A 315 -24.60 -1.07 -28.77
N PRO A 316 -23.80 -0.84 -29.83
CA PRO A 316 -22.34 -0.84 -29.74
C PRO A 316 -21.76 0.31 -28.91
N VAL A 317 -22.47 1.44 -28.79
CA VAL A 317 -22.01 2.57 -27.95
C VAL A 317 -22.21 2.23 -26.49
N LYS A 318 -23.39 1.71 -26.16
CA LYS A 318 -23.76 1.31 -24.80
C LYS A 318 -22.97 0.08 -24.33
N ALA A 319 -22.76 -0.91 -25.19
CA ALA A 319 -21.91 -2.07 -24.90
C ALA A 319 -20.50 -1.64 -24.48
N LYS A 320 -19.94 -0.62 -25.15
CA LYS A 320 -18.61 -0.10 -24.85
C LYS A 320 -18.57 0.66 -23.52
N SER A 321 -19.55 1.51 -23.22
CA SER A 321 -19.62 2.24 -21.95
C SER A 321 -19.86 1.30 -20.77
N ASP A 322 -20.83 0.40 -20.90
CA ASP A 322 -21.26 -0.47 -19.80
C ASP A 322 -20.19 -1.52 -19.50
N ALA A 323 -19.54 -2.07 -20.53
CA ALA A 323 -18.40 -2.96 -20.32
C ALA A 323 -17.20 -2.23 -19.69
N LYS A 324 -17.00 -0.93 -19.95
CA LYS A 324 -15.94 -0.14 -19.28
C LYS A 324 -16.22 -0.03 -17.79
N TYR A 325 -17.43 0.38 -17.40
CA TYR A 325 -17.78 0.51 -15.98
C TYR A 325 -17.80 -0.84 -15.26
N ALA A 326 -18.34 -1.89 -15.90
CA ALA A 326 -18.34 -3.24 -15.32
C ALA A 326 -16.91 -3.79 -15.13
N ARG A 327 -15.98 -3.53 -16.07
CA ARG A 327 -14.57 -3.92 -15.92
C ARG A 327 -13.88 -3.17 -14.79
N GLN A 328 -14.17 -1.87 -14.62
CA GLN A 328 -13.65 -1.09 -13.51
C GLN A 328 -14.13 -1.66 -12.18
N ALA A 329 -15.44 -1.91 -12.03
CA ALA A 329 -16.01 -2.51 -10.84
C ALA A 329 -15.41 -3.90 -10.53
N LEU A 330 -15.19 -4.74 -11.55
CA LEU A 330 -14.52 -6.03 -11.38
C LEU A 330 -13.07 -5.86 -10.90
N THR A 331 -12.34 -4.90 -11.47
CA THR A 331 -10.93 -4.63 -11.10
C THR A 331 -10.84 -4.15 -9.65
N ASP A 332 -11.72 -3.24 -9.24
CA ASP A 332 -11.77 -2.71 -7.87
C ASP A 332 -12.14 -3.82 -6.87
N ALA A 333 -13.15 -4.63 -7.19
CA ALA A 333 -13.55 -5.77 -6.36
C ALA A 333 -12.45 -6.83 -6.25
N GLN A 334 -11.69 -7.09 -7.32
CA GLN A 334 -10.53 -8.01 -7.29
C GLN A 334 -9.47 -7.51 -6.31
N LYS A 335 -9.11 -6.23 -6.39
CA LYS A 335 -8.14 -5.62 -5.47
C LYS A 335 -8.59 -5.70 -4.01
N GLN A 336 -9.88 -5.45 -3.75
CA GLN A 336 -10.47 -5.55 -2.41
C GLN A 336 -10.45 -6.99 -1.90
N PHE A 337 -10.79 -7.95 -2.74
CA PHE A 337 -10.71 -9.38 -2.41
C PHE A 337 -9.29 -9.84 -2.11
N GLU A 338 -8.30 -9.44 -2.92
CA GLU A 338 -6.89 -9.75 -2.68
C GLU A 338 -6.42 -9.18 -1.34
N THR A 339 -6.78 -7.92 -1.05
CA THR A 339 -6.48 -7.28 0.24
C THR A 339 -7.05 -8.08 1.42
N ALA A 340 -8.33 -8.49 1.32
CA ALA A 340 -9.00 -9.28 2.35
C ALA A 340 -8.35 -10.67 2.53
N ARG A 341 -8.09 -11.35 1.41
CA ARG A 341 -7.46 -12.67 1.37
C ARG A 341 -6.10 -12.64 2.05
N ASP A 342 -5.26 -11.69 1.66
CA ASP A 342 -3.88 -11.60 2.13
C ASP A 342 -3.85 -11.24 3.62
N ALA A 343 -4.71 -10.33 4.08
CA ALA A 343 -4.86 -10.02 5.50
C ALA A 343 -5.31 -11.26 6.32
N PHE A 344 -6.28 -12.02 5.82
CA PHE A 344 -6.73 -13.24 6.47
C PHE A 344 -5.64 -14.31 6.55
N LEU A 345 -4.95 -14.59 5.45
CA LEU A 345 -3.89 -15.60 5.43
C LEU A 345 -2.67 -15.19 6.28
N ALA A 346 -2.42 -13.89 6.42
CA ALA A 346 -1.37 -13.35 7.28
C ALA A 346 -1.77 -13.26 8.76
N ALA A 347 -3.04 -13.51 9.10
CA ALA A 347 -3.53 -13.28 10.46
C ALA A 347 -2.78 -14.13 11.50
N PRO A 348 -2.27 -13.53 12.59
CA PRO A 348 -1.54 -14.27 13.64
C PRO A 348 -2.41 -15.32 14.33
N TRP A 349 -3.69 -15.03 14.55
CA TRP A 349 -4.61 -15.91 15.26
C TRP A 349 -4.91 -17.22 14.52
N LEU A 350 -4.59 -17.35 13.22
CA LEU A 350 -4.70 -18.61 12.50
C LEU A 350 -3.95 -19.74 13.23
N GLU A 351 -2.80 -19.41 13.82
CA GLU A 351 -1.99 -20.35 14.58
C GLU A 351 -2.67 -20.75 15.88
N ASN A 352 -3.21 -19.78 16.63
CA ASN A 352 -3.93 -20.04 17.88
C ASN A 352 -5.24 -20.82 17.66
N GLN A 353 -5.82 -20.72 16.46
CA GLN A 353 -7.12 -21.32 16.10
C GLN A 353 -6.98 -22.51 15.14
N HIS A 354 -5.76 -23.04 14.96
CA HIS A 354 -5.51 -24.05 13.92
C HIS A 354 -6.35 -25.33 14.12
N GLN A 355 -6.59 -25.78 15.36
CA GLN A 355 -7.42 -26.97 15.63
C GLN A 355 -8.88 -26.79 15.16
N LEU A 356 -9.45 -25.60 15.35
CA LEU A 356 -10.79 -25.27 14.87
C LEU A 356 -10.84 -25.32 13.34
N ILE A 357 -9.82 -24.76 12.68
CA ILE A 357 -9.72 -24.74 11.22
C ILE A 357 -9.56 -26.17 10.66
N GLU A 358 -8.74 -27.00 11.30
CA GLU A 358 -8.56 -28.40 10.93
C GLU A 358 -9.85 -29.21 11.06
N ASP A 359 -10.61 -29.00 12.13
CA ASP A 359 -11.90 -29.66 12.33
C ASP A 359 -12.93 -29.25 11.27
N LEU A 360 -13.01 -27.95 10.97
CA LEU A 360 -13.93 -27.43 9.95
C LEU A 360 -13.54 -27.87 8.54
N ALA A 361 -12.24 -27.89 8.22
CA ALA A 361 -11.72 -28.38 6.94
C ALA A 361 -12.01 -29.87 6.71
N THR A 362 -12.16 -30.66 7.79
CA THR A 362 -12.35 -32.12 7.74
C THR A 362 -13.81 -32.57 7.88
N ARG A 363 -14.74 -31.71 8.30
CA ARG A 363 -16.16 -32.10 8.50
C ARG A 363 -17.11 -31.65 7.39
N LYS A 364 -16.77 -30.63 6.60
CA LYS A 364 -17.73 -29.94 5.70
C LYS A 364 -17.26 -29.81 4.25
N PHE A 365 -16.77 -30.87 3.63
CA PHE A 365 -16.16 -30.82 2.27
C PHE A 365 -17.02 -30.20 1.17
N GLU A 366 -18.35 -30.29 1.30
CA GLU A 366 -19.30 -29.78 0.29
C GLU A 366 -19.56 -28.27 0.42
N ASN A 367 -19.12 -27.64 1.50
CA ASN A 367 -19.31 -26.20 1.74
C ASN A 367 -18.26 -25.39 0.94
N PRO A 368 -18.67 -24.35 0.17
CA PRO A 368 -17.73 -23.43 -0.48
C PRO A 368 -16.65 -22.84 0.45
N GLU A 369 -16.98 -22.63 1.72
CA GLU A 369 -16.05 -22.13 2.75
C GLU A 369 -14.86 -23.06 3.00
N THR A 370 -15.00 -24.36 2.69
CA THR A 370 -13.95 -25.36 2.87
C THR A 370 -12.73 -25.11 2.01
N LEU A 371 -12.87 -24.39 0.90
CA LEU A 371 -11.73 -23.88 0.15
C LEU A 371 -10.83 -23.02 1.04
N TRP A 372 -11.42 -22.08 1.80
CA TRP A 372 -10.70 -21.11 2.61
C TRP A 372 -10.15 -21.68 3.91
N PHE A 373 -10.84 -22.68 4.51
CA PHE A 373 -10.24 -23.48 5.58
C PHE A 373 -8.96 -24.18 5.09
N ASN A 374 -9.00 -24.83 3.93
CA ASN A 374 -7.83 -25.50 3.36
C ASN A 374 -6.73 -24.51 2.95
N ALA A 375 -7.09 -23.33 2.42
CA ALA A 375 -6.16 -22.26 2.11
C ALA A 375 -5.41 -21.77 3.37
N ALA A 376 -6.12 -21.59 4.49
CA ALA A 376 -5.52 -21.25 5.76
C ALA A 376 -4.56 -22.34 6.26
N LEU A 377 -4.95 -23.61 6.18
CA LEU A 377 -4.07 -24.73 6.55
C LEU A 377 -2.81 -24.80 5.67
N LEU A 378 -2.92 -24.59 4.36
CA LEU A 378 -1.76 -24.56 3.46
C LEU A 378 -0.82 -23.41 3.81
N ASN A 379 -1.37 -22.22 4.13
CA ASN A 379 -0.56 -21.11 4.58
C ASN A 379 0.13 -21.41 5.91
N LEU A 380 -0.58 -21.93 6.91
CA LEU A 380 -0.01 -22.32 8.21
C LEU A 380 1.12 -23.35 8.07
N ALA A 381 0.91 -24.41 7.29
CA ALA A 381 1.93 -25.46 7.07
C ALA A 381 3.20 -24.94 6.37
N SER A 382 3.09 -23.84 5.63
CA SER A 382 4.22 -23.20 4.93
C SER A 382 4.68 -21.89 5.58
N ARG A 383 4.10 -21.51 6.72
CA ARG A 383 4.40 -20.27 7.43
C ARG A 383 5.75 -20.41 8.13
N LYS A 384 6.65 -19.45 7.87
CA LYS A 384 7.94 -19.38 8.55
C LYS A 384 7.78 -18.73 9.93
N GLY A 385 8.37 -19.34 10.96
CA GLY A 385 8.31 -18.82 12.33
C GLY A 385 7.04 -19.18 13.10
N GLY A 386 6.14 -19.99 12.53
CA GLY A 386 5.00 -20.53 13.27
C GLY A 386 5.41 -21.64 14.24
N SER A 387 4.55 -21.91 15.22
CA SER A 387 4.71 -22.99 16.20
C SER A 387 4.98 -24.32 15.51
N PRO A 388 6.06 -25.04 15.87
CA PRO A 388 6.34 -26.38 15.35
C PRO A 388 5.16 -27.33 15.51
N GLU A 389 4.40 -27.19 16.60
CA GLU A 389 3.24 -28.02 16.89
C GLU A 389 2.11 -27.77 15.89
N SER A 390 1.80 -26.50 15.61
CA SER A 390 0.77 -26.10 14.64
C SER A 390 1.13 -26.59 13.23
N ILE A 391 2.38 -26.38 12.80
CA ILE A 391 2.88 -26.82 11.50
C ILE A 391 2.80 -28.35 11.38
N GLU A 392 3.22 -29.10 12.40
CA GLU A 392 3.17 -30.56 12.38
C GLU A 392 1.74 -31.10 12.33
N MET A 393 0.84 -30.56 13.17
CA MET A 393 -0.57 -30.96 13.20
C MET A 393 -1.28 -30.66 11.88
N THR A 394 -1.14 -29.44 11.39
CA THR A 394 -1.72 -29.03 10.11
C THR A 394 -1.14 -29.86 8.96
N GLY A 395 0.17 -30.15 8.96
CA GLY A 395 0.81 -31.03 8.00
C GLY A 395 0.22 -32.44 7.98
N LYS A 396 -0.04 -33.04 9.15
CA LYS A 396 -0.73 -34.34 9.25
C LYS A 396 -2.16 -34.28 8.73
N THR A 397 -2.88 -33.20 8.99
CA THR A 397 -4.26 -32.99 8.49
C THR A 397 -4.28 -32.85 6.97
N LEU A 398 -3.35 -32.08 6.39
CA LEU A 398 -3.19 -31.96 4.93
C LEU A 398 -2.83 -33.31 4.28
N GLU A 399 -1.97 -34.10 4.91
CA GLU A 399 -1.60 -35.43 4.40
C GLU A 399 -2.79 -36.38 4.37
N LYS A 400 -3.58 -36.43 5.45
CA LYS A 400 -4.83 -37.22 5.49
C LYS A 400 -5.80 -36.74 4.42
N GLY A 401 -5.96 -35.43 4.26
CA GLY A 401 -6.83 -34.84 3.24
C GLY A 401 -6.38 -35.19 1.82
N TRP A 402 -5.08 -35.26 1.56
CA TRP A 402 -4.54 -35.63 0.25
C TRP A 402 -4.91 -37.06 -0.19
N GLN A 403 -5.09 -37.97 0.77
CA GLN A 403 -5.50 -39.35 0.48
C GLN A 403 -6.96 -39.44 -0.01
N ASN A 404 -7.83 -38.51 0.39
CA ASN A 404 -9.21 -38.43 -0.08
C ASN A 404 -9.29 -37.65 -1.41
N PRO A 405 -9.87 -38.20 -2.50
CA PRO A 405 -9.93 -37.51 -3.80
C PRO A 405 -10.62 -36.14 -3.81
N GLN A 406 -11.72 -35.98 -3.05
CA GLN A 406 -12.47 -34.73 -3.00
C GLN A 406 -11.65 -33.65 -2.29
N GLN A 407 -11.08 -33.98 -1.12
CA GLN A 407 -10.19 -33.08 -0.39
C GLN A 407 -8.91 -32.78 -1.19
N ARG A 408 -8.34 -33.77 -1.90
CA ARG A 408 -7.20 -33.56 -2.79
C ARG A 408 -7.50 -32.51 -3.86
N ALA A 409 -8.66 -32.58 -4.53
CA ALA A 409 -9.07 -31.57 -5.49
C ALA A 409 -9.25 -30.18 -4.84
N LEU A 410 -9.81 -30.11 -3.63
CA LEU A 410 -9.96 -28.87 -2.86
C LEU A 410 -8.61 -28.26 -2.46
N LEU A 411 -7.66 -29.06 -2.00
CA LEU A 411 -6.30 -28.63 -1.66
C LEU A 411 -5.57 -28.05 -2.87
N ILE A 412 -5.69 -28.70 -4.02
CA ILE A 412 -5.12 -28.21 -5.29
C ILE A 412 -5.75 -26.86 -5.68
N ARG A 413 -7.07 -26.71 -5.52
CA ARG A 413 -7.77 -25.44 -5.80
C ARG A 413 -7.34 -24.35 -4.82
N ALA A 414 -7.24 -24.67 -3.53
CA ALA A 414 -6.81 -23.73 -2.49
C ALA A 414 -5.38 -23.23 -2.75
N ALA A 415 -4.47 -24.12 -3.15
CA ALA A 415 -3.11 -23.75 -3.57
C ALA A 415 -3.14 -22.78 -4.76
N ALA A 416 -3.93 -23.08 -5.80
CA ALA A 416 -4.04 -22.23 -6.97
C ALA A 416 -4.63 -20.84 -6.67
N GLU A 417 -5.63 -20.76 -5.80
CA GLU A 417 -6.31 -19.52 -5.43
C GLU A 417 -5.44 -18.58 -4.57
N THR A 418 -4.57 -19.19 -3.76
CA THR A 418 -3.67 -18.46 -2.85
C THR A 418 -2.26 -18.25 -3.41
N GLY A 419 -1.98 -18.76 -4.61
CA GLY A 419 -0.61 -18.75 -5.14
C GLY A 419 0.36 -19.60 -4.30
N ASN A 420 -0.12 -20.58 -3.54
CA ASN A 420 0.71 -21.35 -2.62
C ASN A 420 1.41 -22.50 -3.36
N HIS A 421 2.74 -22.49 -3.37
CA HIS A 421 3.56 -23.47 -4.07
C HIS A 421 4.01 -24.70 -3.23
N SER A 422 3.51 -24.85 -2.00
CA SER A 422 3.88 -25.97 -1.11
C SER A 422 3.44 -27.34 -1.66
N LEU A 423 2.44 -27.38 -2.53
CA LEU A 423 1.91 -28.60 -3.13
C LEU A 423 2.40 -28.86 -4.56
N ASP A 424 3.33 -28.08 -5.10
CA ASP A 424 3.70 -28.12 -6.53
C ASP A 424 4.09 -29.52 -7.02
N ASP A 425 4.93 -30.24 -6.27
CA ASP A 425 5.33 -31.60 -6.63
C ASP A 425 4.14 -32.56 -6.64
N ARG A 426 3.22 -32.41 -5.68
CA ARG A 426 2.01 -33.23 -5.59
C ARG A 426 1.02 -32.89 -6.70
N ILE A 427 0.84 -31.60 -7.02
CA ILE A 427 0.03 -31.14 -8.15
C ILE A 427 0.60 -31.68 -9.46
N ARG A 428 1.93 -31.65 -9.63
CA ARG A 428 2.60 -32.18 -10.82
C ARG A 428 2.32 -33.67 -11.00
N ILE A 429 2.36 -34.46 -9.94
CA ILE A 429 1.98 -35.89 -9.97
C ILE A 429 0.48 -36.04 -10.29
N ALA A 430 -0.36 -35.21 -9.68
CA ALA A 430 -1.82 -35.24 -9.86
C ALA A 430 -2.30 -34.85 -11.27
N LEU A 431 -1.43 -34.30 -12.14
CA LEU A 431 -1.77 -34.05 -13.55
C LEU A 431 -2.24 -35.30 -14.30
N ASN A 432 -1.75 -36.48 -13.88
CA ASN A 432 -2.10 -37.79 -14.40
C ASN A 432 -2.87 -38.64 -13.36
N ASP A 433 -3.57 -38.01 -12.41
CA ASP A 433 -4.36 -38.71 -11.39
C ASP A 433 -5.42 -39.61 -12.04
N PRO A 434 -5.65 -40.84 -11.54
CA PRO A 434 -6.71 -41.72 -12.06
C PRO A 434 -8.11 -41.11 -11.94
N ILE A 435 -8.33 -40.20 -11.00
CA ILE A 435 -9.60 -39.47 -10.83
C ILE A 435 -9.61 -38.25 -11.75
N LYS A 436 -10.53 -38.25 -12.72
CA LYS A 436 -10.63 -37.21 -13.75
C LYS A 436 -10.78 -35.79 -13.18
N GLU A 437 -11.58 -35.63 -12.13
CA GLU A 437 -11.82 -34.33 -11.48
C GLU A 437 -10.53 -33.76 -10.86
N VAL A 438 -9.76 -34.61 -10.17
CA VAL A 438 -8.47 -34.24 -9.59
C VAL A 438 -7.50 -33.86 -10.71
N ALA A 439 -7.40 -34.67 -11.75
CA ALA A 439 -6.50 -34.39 -12.88
C ALA A 439 -6.85 -33.08 -13.61
N GLN A 440 -8.13 -32.77 -13.78
CA GLN A 440 -8.57 -31.50 -14.35
C GLN A 440 -8.23 -30.32 -13.45
N THR A 441 -8.47 -30.45 -12.15
CA THR A 441 -8.14 -29.42 -11.16
C THR A 441 -6.63 -29.18 -11.08
N ALA A 442 -5.82 -30.25 -11.11
CA ALA A 442 -4.37 -30.18 -11.18
C ALA A 442 -3.87 -29.46 -12.44
N LYS A 443 -4.50 -29.71 -13.61
CA LYS A 443 -4.14 -29.01 -14.86
C LYS A 443 -4.44 -27.52 -14.79
N ALA A 444 -5.58 -27.14 -14.22
CA ALA A 444 -5.94 -25.74 -14.01
C ALA A 444 -4.97 -25.06 -13.03
N ALA A 445 -4.69 -25.71 -11.89
CA ALA A 445 -3.74 -25.23 -10.90
C ALA A 445 -2.32 -25.10 -11.45
N ALA A 446 -1.82 -26.11 -12.17
CA ALA A 446 -0.50 -26.06 -12.79
C ALA A 446 -0.35 -24.92 -13.81
N LYS A 447 -1.41 -24.59 -14.56
CA LYS A 447 -1.40 -23.43 -15.45
C LYS A 447 -1.37 -22.10 -14.68
N SER A 448 -2.12 -22.02 -13.57
CA SER A 448 -2.17 -20.83 -12.72
C SER A 448 -0.82 -20.59 -12.04
N LEU A 449 -0.34 -21.61 -11.32
CA LEU A 449 0.91 -21.64 -10.55
C LEU A 449 2.17 -21.89 -11.41
N LYS A 450 2.05 -21.93 -12.73
CA LYS A 450 3.20 -22.17 -13.65
C LYS A 450 4.01 -23.44 -13.34
N ILE A 451 3.34 -24.48 -12.84
CA ILE A 451 3.96 -25.76 -12.54
C ILE A 451 4.21 -26.50 -13.87
N GLN A 452 5.47 -26.84 -14.11
CA GLN A 452 5.85 -27.60 -15.29
C GLN A 452 5.33 -29.05 -15.23
N ALA A 453 4.90 -29.58 -16.38
CA ALA A 453 4.47 -30.96 -16.51
C ALA A 453 5.62 -31.95 -16.24
N PRO A 454 5.34 -33.17 -15.74
CA PRO A 454 6.35 -34.20 -15.55
C PRO A 454 7.16 -34.43 -16.83
N GLY A 455 8.49 -34.33 -16.73
CA GLY A 455 9.41 -34.55 -17.86
C GLY A 455 9.46 -33.44 -18.92
N ALA A 456 8.79 -32.30 -18.69
CA ALA A 456 8.92 -31.12 -19.56
C ALA A 456 10.34 -30.55 -19.49
N ASP A 457 10.91 -30.52 -18.29
CA ASP A 457 12.32 -30.22 -18.07
C ASP A 457 13.17 -31.48 -18.16
N LYS A 458 14.15 -31.45 -19.07
CA LYS A 458 15.09 -32.55 -19.31
C LYS A 458 16.47 -32.27 -18.73
N THR A 459 16.65 -31.11 -18.11
CA THR A 459 17.91 -30.74 -17.49
C THR A 459 18.12 -31.50 -16.18
N PRO A 460 19.38 -31.83 -15.83
CA PRO A 460 19.67 -32.55 -14.60
C PRO A 460 19.27 -31.73 -13.36
N LYS A 461 19.01 -32.42 -12.25
CA LYS A 461 18.87 -31.77 -10.93
C LYS A 461 20.23 -31.25 -10.46
N ILE A 462 20.25 -30.12 -9.77
CA ILE A 462 21.47 -29.55 -9.18
C ILE A 462 22.15 -30.57 -8.26
N ALA A 463 21.39 -31.37 -7.49
CA ALA A 463 21.94 -32.43 -6.64
C ALA A 463 22.77 -33.50 -7.36
N THR A 464 22.62 -33.63 -8.69
CA THR A 464 23.34 -34.63 -9.49
C THR A 464 24.64 -34.09 -10.12
N LEU A 465 24.95 -32.81 -9.88
CA LEU A 465 26.09 -32.10 -10.45
C LEU A 465 27.05 -31.64 -9.34
N ASP A 466 28.33 -31.51 -9.66
CA ASP A 466 29.25 -30.74 -8.81
C ASP A 466 28.98 -29.22 -8.95
N LEU A 467 29.50 -28.43 -8.01
CA LEU A 467 29.26 -26.98 -7.95
C LEU A 467 29.70 -26.26 -9.24
N ALA A 468 30.86 -26.63 -9.79
CA ALA A 468 31.41 -25.98 -10.97
C ALA A 468 30.54 -26.25 -12.21
N LYS A 469 30.11 -27.50 -12.38
CA LYS A 469 29.25 -27.93 -13.48
C LYS A 469 27.84 -27.38 -13.34
N ALA A 470 27.28 -27.38 -12.13
CA ALA A 470 25.98 -26.76 -11.85
C ALA A 470 26.01 -25.28 -12.22
N ARG A 471 27.03 -24.53 -11.77
CA ARG A 471 27.19 -23.11 -12.09
C ARG A 471 27.32 -22.89 -13.59
N GLU A 472 28.19 -23.62 -14.28
CA GLU A 472 28.40 -23.52 -15.73
C GLU A 472 27.09 -23.75 -16.52
N MET A 473 26.33 -24.78 -16.17
CA MET A 473 25.08 -25.11 -16.87
C MET A 473 23.99 -24.07 -16.61
N VAL A 474 23.87 -23.57 -15.38
CA VAL A 474 22.86 -22.60 -14.98
C VAL A 474 23.11 -21.24 -15.62
N ILE A 475 24.36 -20.76 -15.65
CA ILE A 475 24.68 -19.45 -16.26
C ILE A 475 24.51 -19.46 -17.79
N ALA A 476 24.71 -20.62 -18.42
CA ALA A 476 24.62 -20.77 -19.87
C ALA A 476 23.18 -20.86 -20.40
N GLN A 477 22.19 -21.04 -19.52
CA GLN A 477 20.79 -21.13 -19.89
C GLN A 477 20.03 -19.86 -19.49
N HIS A 478 19.05 -19.51 -20.32
CA HIS A 478 17.94 -18.66 -19.92
C HIS A 478 16.72 -19.53 -19.62
N GLY A 479 15.95 -19.11 -18.64
CA GLY A 479 14.72 -19.73 -18.19
C GLY A 479 13.49 -18.87 -18.45
N ASP A 480 12.44 -19.13 -17.69
CA ASP A 480 11.20 -18.38 -17.73
C ASP A 480 11.06 -17.54 -16.45
N VAL A 481 10.80 -16.24 -16.59
CA VAL A 481 10.72 -15.31 -15.44
C VAL A 481 9.61 -15.69 -14.46
N ALA A 482 8.45 -16.15 -14.95
CA ALA A 482 7.33 -16.52 -14.10
C ALA A 482 7.60 -17.85 -13.38
N LEU A 483 8.27 -18.80 -14.04
CA LEU A 483 8.79 -20.00 -13.37
C LEU A 483 9.83 -19.65 -12.31
N GLY A 484 10.69 -18.66 -12.59
CA GLY A 484 11.69 -18.19 -11.63
C GLY A 484 11.07 -17.62 -10.36
N GLU A 485 9.97 -16.88 -10.49
CA GLU A 485 9.17 -16.40 -9.35
C GLU A 485 8.59 -17.57 -8.54
N ALA A 486 8.03 -18.58 -9.21
CA ALA A 486 7.56 -19.79 -8.55
C ALA A 486 8.69 -20.54 -7.81
N VAL A 487 9.87 -20.65 -8.43
CA VAL A 487 11.06 -21.26 -7.82
C VAL A 487 11.53 -20.44 -6.61
N PHE A 488 11.49 -19.10 -6.67
CA PHE A 488 11.82 -18.23 -5.55
C PHE A 488 10.92 -18.49 -4.33
N GLN A 489 9.63 -18.77 -4.55
CA GLN A 489 8.70 -19.16 -3.49
C GLN A 489 8.96 -20.59 -2.98
N ARG A 490 9.10 -21.57 -3.88
CA ARG A 490 9.36 -22.99 -3.53
C ARG A 490 10.67 -23.20 -2.78
N ALA A 491 11.71 -22.47 -3.16
CA ALA A 491 13.01 -22.49 -2.50
C ALA A 491 12.99 -21.69 -1.18
N THR A 492 11.84 -21.13 -0.78
CA THR A 492 11.62 -20.35 0.44
C THR A 492 12.46 -19.07 0.52
N CYS A 493 12.95 -18.57 -0.62
CA CYS A 493 13.74 -17.34 -0.68
C CYS A 493 12.94 -16.13 -0.18
N VAL A 494 11.63 -16.08 -0.48
CA VAL A 494 10.67 -15.03 -0.01
C VAL A 494 10.61 -14.88 1.51
N ALA A 495 11.04 -15.91 2.23
CA ALA A 495 10.97 -15.97 3.68
C ALA A 495 12.16 -15.25 4.35
N CYS A 496 13.26 -15.05 3.63
CA CYS A 496 14.45 -14.33 4.09
C CYS A 496 14.71 -13.05 3.28
N HIS A 497 14.25 -12.99 2.04
CA HIS A 497 14.55 -11.90 1.12
C HIS A 497 13.33 -11.05 0.84
N THR A 498 13.58 -9.75 0.75
CA THR A 498 12.60 -8.75 0.35
C THR A 498 12.85 -8.39 -1.10
N VAL A 499 11.83 -8.52 -1.95
CA VAL A 499 11.90 -8.17 -3.38
C VAL A 499 11.10 -6.90 -3.71
N SER A 500 10.18 -6.52 -2.83
CA SER A 500 9.36 -5.31 -2.91
C SER A 500 9.76 -4.30 -1.84
N GLN A 501 9.82 -3.01 -2.17
CA GLN A 501 10.12 -1.96 -1.19
C GLN A 501 8.97 -1.75 -0.19
N ASP A 502 7.77 -2.21 -0.52
CA ASP A 502 6.57 -2.09 0.31
C ASP A 502 6.51 -3.14 1.44
N GLU A 503 7.43 -4.11 1.44
CA GLU A 503 7.54 -5.12 2.47
C GLU A 503 8.58 -4.70 3.51
N PRO A 504 8.36 -5.00 4.81
CA PRO A 504 9.41 -4.91 5.80
C PRO A 504 10.66 -5.64 5.31
N GLN A 505 11.80 -4.97 5.38
CA GLN A 505 13.08 -5.57 4.98
C GLN A 505 13.31 -6.79 5.88
N LYS A 506 13.44 -7.99 5.30
CA LYS A 506 13.69 -9.25 6.03
C LYS A 506 15.18 -9.54 6.09
N GLY A 507 15.84 -9.51 4.94
CA GLY A 507 17.27 -9.70 4.75
C GLY A 507 17.75 -8.79 3.62
N PRO A 508 18.76 -9.18 2.82
CA PRO A 508 19.20 -8.39 1.68
C PRO A 508 18.04 -8.13 0.73
N TYR A 509 17.82 -6.85 0.41
CA TYR A 509 16.87 -6.44 -0.63
C TYR A 509 17.36 -6.92 -2.00
N LEU A 510 16.53 -7.67 -2.72
CA LEU A 510 16.89 -8.26 -3.99
C LEU A 510 16.38 -7.49 -5.21
N GLY A 511 15.57 -6.44 -5.02
CA GLY A 511 14.93 -5.74 -6.14
C GLY A 511 15.91 -5.06 -7.10
N ASN A 512 17.12 -4.72 -6.64
CA ASN A 512 18.22 -4.19 -7.46
C ASN A 512 19.48 -5.07 -7.43
N ILE A 513 19.35 -6.36 -7.08
CA ILE A 513 20.51 -7.22 -6.81
C ILE A 513 21.49 -7.31 -8.00
N VAL A 514 20.99 -7.15 -9.23
CA VAL A 514 21.80 -7.26 -10.46
C VAL A 514 22.68 -6.04 -10.75
N GLU A 515 22.48 -4.95 -10.02
CA GLU A 515 23.41 -3.82 -9.99
C GLU A 515 24.68 -4.20 -9.22
N THR A 516 24.54 -5.04 -8.18
CA THR A 516 25.63 -5.47 -7.29
C THR A 516 26.30 -6.76 -7.79
N TYR A 517 25.53 -7.78 -8.17
CA TYR A 517 26.04 -9.09 -8.59
C TYR A 517 25.57 -9.42 -10.01
N LYS A 518 26.48 -9.81 -10.91
CA LYS A 518 26.08 -10.30 -12.24
C LYS A 518 25.68 -11.77 -12.14
N ARG A 519 25.09 -12.29 -13.22
CA ARG A 519 24.55 -13.66 -13.28
C ARG A 519 25.51 -14.73 -12.74
N PRO A 520 26.81 -14.73 -13.09
CA PRO A 520 27.73 -15.75 -12.59
C PRO A 520 28.02 -15.65 -11.08
N GLU A 521 28.00 -14.45 -10.51
CA GLU A 521 28.15 -14.23 -9.07
C GLU A 521 26.86 -14.57 -8.32
N LEU A 522 25.69 -14.24 -8.87
CA LEU A 522 24.39 -14.63 -8.33
C LEU A 522 24.25 -16.15 -8.27
N ALA A 523 24.58 -16.84 -9.36
CA ALA A 523 24.55 -18.30 -9.42
C ALA A 523 25.44 -18.91 -8.34
N LEU A 524 26.64 -18.34 -8.12
CA LEU A 524 27.57 -18.82 -7.10
C LEU A 524 27.05 -18.52 -5.68
N ALA A 525 26.53 -17.33 -5.42
CA ALA A 525 25.99 -16.95 -4.12
C ALA A 525 24.81 -17.83 -3.70
N ILE A 526 24.00 -18.29 -4.66
CA ILE A 526 22.86 -19.19 -4.40
C ILE A 526 23.31 -20.64 -4.21
N LEU A 527 24.24 -21.13 -5.03
CA LEU A 527 24.74 -22.51 -4.94
C LEU A 527 25.67 -22.74 -3.73
N ASP A 528 26.43 -21.72 -3.37
CA ASP A 528 27.37 -21.71 -2.24
C ASP A 528 27.22 -20.43 -1.40
N PRO A 529 26.21 -20.38 -0.50
CA PRO A 529 25.91 -19.21 0.32
C PRO A 529 27.04 -18.78 1.27
N ASN A 530 27.93 -19.71 1.62
CA ASN A 530 29.02 -19.47 2.57
C ASN A 530 30.26 -18.88 1.88
N ASN A 531 30.37 -18.96 0.56
CA ASN A 531 31.53 -18.48 -0.18
C ASN A 531 31.69 -16.95 -0.11
N SER A 532 30.58 -16.22 -0.08
CA SER A 532 30.59 -14.76 0.05
C SER A 532 29.32 -14.27 0.72
N ILE A 533 29.43 -13.86 1.98
CA ILE A 533 28.32 -13.27 2.74
C ILE A 533 28.31 -11.76 2.52
N ALA A 534 27.17 -11.21 2.10
CA ALA A 534 27.03 -9.78 1.83
C ALA A 534 27.38 -8.92 3.07
N GLN A 535 28.00 -7.76 2.83
CA GLN A 535 28.32 -6.80 3.89
C GLN A 535 27.04 -6.38 4.64
N GLY A 536 27.07 -6.38 5.97
CA GLY A 536 25.90 -6.14 6.82
C GLY A 536 25.07 -7.38 7.15
N PHE A 537 25.31 -8.52 6.47
CA PHE A 537 24.54 -9.76 6.66
C PHE A 537 25.37 -10.92 7.21
N LYS A 538 26.57 -10.63 7.74
CA LYS A 538 27.38 -11.63 8.42
C LYS A 538 26.64 -12.17 9.64
N THR A 539 26.59 -13.50 9.76
CA THR A 539 26.01 -14.15 10.93
C THR A 539 26.88 -13.87 12.15
N ASN A 540 26.25 -13.39 13.22
CA ASN A 540 26.84 -13.13 14.52
C ASN A 540 26.26 -14.12 15.53
N LEU A 541 27.13 -14.68 16.36
CA LEU A 541 26.77 -15.44 17.56
C LEU A 541 26.99 -14.54 18.78
N ILE A 542 25.92 -14.21 19.48
CA ILE A 542 25.91 -13.41 20.71
C ILE A 542 25.73 -14.35 21.88
N THR A 543 26.70 -14.40 22.79
CA THR A 543 26.58 -15.09 24.07
C THR A 543 26.37 -14.03 25.16
N LEU A 544 25.26 -14.11 25.87
CA LEU A 544 24.94 -13.23 26.98
C LEU A 544 25.58 -13.74 28.29
N LYS A 545 25.72 -12.85 29.27
CA LYS A 545 26.31 -13.15 30.59
C LYS A 545 25.49 -14.16 31.41
N ASP A 546 24.20 -14.27 31.13
CA ASP A 546 23.32 -15.28 31.74
C ASP A 546 23.44 -16.67 31.08
N GLY A 547 24.26 -16.80 30.03
CA GLY A 547 24.48 -18.04 29.29
C GLY A 547 23.53 -18.26 28.12
N SER A 548 22.56 -17.37 27.89
CA SER A 548 21.71 -17.43 26.70
C SER A 548 22.47 -17.03 25.43
N ILE A 549 22.02 -17.54 24.29
CA ILE A 549 22.71 -17.37 23.00
C ILE A 549 21.71 -16.85 21.97
N GLY A 550 22.07 -15.76 21.29
CA GLY A 550 21.39 -15.24 20.11
C GLY A 550 22.22 -15.48 18.85
N MET A 551 21.58 -15.82 17.73
CA MET A 551 22.24 -15.99 16.44
C MET A 551 21.46 -15.27 15.36
N GLY A 552 22.14 -14.41 14.61
CA GLY A 552 21.51 -13.56 13.60
C GLY A 552 22.49 -12.58 12.97
N PHE A 553 22.03 -11.71 12.08
CA PHE A 553 22.84 -10.61 11.56
C PHE A 553 22.39 -9.28 12.17
N VAL A 554 23.29 -8.31 12.26
CA VAL A 554 22.97 -7.01 12.88
C VAL A 554 22.13 -6.17 11.94
N THR A 555 20.98 -5.69 12.42
CA THR A 555 20.10 -4.77 11.66
C THR A 555 20.25 -3.32 12.11
N ASP A 556 20.55 -3.09 13.39
CA ASP A 556 20.84 -1.77 13.93
C ASP A 556 21.84 -1.88 15.10
N GLU A 557 22.72 -0.89 15.22
CA GLU A 557 23.65 -0.80 16.33
C GLU A 557 23.88 0.66 16.71
N GLN A 558 23.15 1.13 17.72
CA GLN A 558 23.23 2.50 18.19
C GLN A 558 23.27 2.57 19.73
N GLY A 559 24.05 3.54 20.24
CA GLY A 559 24.23 3.72 21.68
C GLY A 559 24.73 2.45 22.39
N GLU A 560 24.00 2.04 23.43
CA GLU A 560 24.31 0.86 24.26
C GLU A 560 23.56 -0.42 23.85
N GLN A 561 22.90 -0.43 22.68
CA GLN A 561 22.12 -1.57 22.21
C GLN A 561 22.63 -2.09 20.87
N VAL A 562 22.39 -3.38 20.62
CA VAL A 562 22.56 -4.02 19.32
C VAL A 562 21.31 -4.81 19.00
N THR A 563 20.75 -4.60 17.83
CA THR A 563 19.60 -5.33 17.31
C THR A 563 20.11 -6.34 16.31
N ILE A 564 19.80 -7.61 16.54
CA ILE A 564 20.07 -8.67 15.57
C ILE A 564 18.76 -9.23 15.04
N ARG A 565 18.76 -9.68 13.80
CA ARG A 565 17.67 -10.44 13.21
C ARG A 565 18.08 -11.87 12.97
N ASP A 566 17.24 -12.79 13.46
CA ASP A 566 17.50 -14.22 13.36
C ASP A 566 16.99 -14.83 12.04
N ALA A 567 17.20 -16.14 11.89
CA ALA A 567 16.79 -16.88 10.71
C ALA A 567 15.26 -16.95 10.56
N ALA A 568 14.48 -16.71 11.63
CA ALA A 568 13.02 -16.63 11.63
C ALA A 568 12.51 -15.20 11.30
N SER A 569 13.41 -14.27 10.97
CA SER A 569 13.12 -12.86 10.71
C SER A 569 12.64 -12.10 11.96
N GLN A 570 12.91 -12.60 13.16
CA GLN A 570 12.60 -11.91 14.42
C GLN A 570 13.76 -11.01 14.84
N GLU A 571 13.44 -9.82 15.35
CA GLU A 571 14.43 -8.90 15.91
C GLU A 571 14.61 -9.15 17.40
N HIS A 572 15.86 -9.23 17.81
CA HIS A 572 16.28 -9.37 19.20
C HIS A 572 17.17 -8.19 19.55
N ILE A 573 16.78 -7.44 20.59
CA ILE A 573 17.53 -6.29 21.08
C ILE A 573 18.32 -6.71 22.31
N TYR A 574 19.64 -6.58 22.23
CA TYR A 574 20.56 -6.85 23.33
C TYR A 574 21.25 -5.57 23.80
N LYS A 575 21.31 -5.38 25.11
CA LYS A 575 22.19 -4.35 25.69
C LYS A 575 23.64 -4.82 25.59
N LYS A 576 24.54 -3.98 25.11
CA LYS A 576 25.97 -4.30 24.97
C LYS A 576 26.60 -4.68 26.32
N ALA A 577 26.10 -4.13 27.42
CA ALA A 577 26.54 -4.46 28.77
C ALA A 577 26.24 -5.92 29.18
N ASP A 578 25.23 -6.56 28.58
CA ASP A 578 24.81 -7.92 28.90
C ASP A 578 25.50 -8.97 28.01
N ILE A 579 26.20 -8.54 26.97
CA ILE A 579 26.92 -9.41 26.04
C ILE A 579 28.25 -9.84 26.67
N ALA A 580 28.43 -11.15 26.86
CA ALA A 580 29.68 -11.75 27.29
C ALA A 580 30.65 -11.95 26.13
N LYS A 581 30.13 -12.36 24.96
CA LYS A 581 30.93 -12.64 23.76
C LYS A 581 30.12 -12.40 22.49
N ARG A 582 30.76 -11.86 21.46
CA ARG A 582 30.21 -11.72 20.10
C ARG A 582 31.22 -12.27 19.10
N GLU A 583 30.78 -13.16 18.22
CA GLU A 583 31.62 -13.81 17.22
C GLU A 583 30.96 -13.76 15.84
N GLU A 584 31.71 -13.38 14.81
CA GLU A 584 31.26 -13.54 13.42
C GLU A 584 31.48 -14.99 12.99
N LEU A 585 30.44 -15.63 12.47
CA LEU A 585 30.49 -16.99 11.95
C LEU A 585 30.77 -16.98 10.43
N PRO A 586 31.57 -17.94 9.92
CA PRO A 586 31.78 -18.09 8.48
C PRO A 586 30.56 -18.66 7.74
N THR A 587 29.54 -19.10 8.47
CA THR A 587 28.32 -19.69 7.93
C THR A 587 27.27 -18.60 7.69
N SER A 588 26.69 -18.58 6.49
CA SER A 588 25.58 -17.72 6.13
C SER A 588 24.29 -18.15 6.83
N ILE A 589 23.41 -17.18 7.07
CA ILE A 589 22.03 -17.45 7.51
C ILE A 589 21.19 -18.05 6.38
N MET A 590 21.62 -17.87 5.12
CA MET A 590 21.05 -18.55 3.96
C MET A 590 21.56 -20.00 3.91
N PRO A 591 20.68 -21.02 4.06
CA PRO A 591 21.13 -22.40 4.15
C PRO A 591 21.82 -22.90 2.87
N PRO A 592 22.88 -23.71 2.97
CA PRO A 592 23.45 -24.38 1.80
C PRO A 592 22.48 -25.43 1.25
N GLY A 593 22.55 -25.68 -0.05
CA GLY A 593 21.80 -26.77 -0.68
C GLY A 593 20.33 -26.47 -1.02
N LEU A 594 19.88 -25.21 -0.90
CA LEU A 594 18.52 -24.79 -1.26
C LEU A 594 18.09 -25.24 -2.66
N MET A 595 19.02 -25.22 -3.61
CA MET A 595 18.73 -25.53 -5.01
C MET A 595 18.86 -27.01 -5.38
N LEU A 596 19.27 -27.90 -4.47
CA LEU A 596 19.59 -29.30 -4.79
C LEU A 596 18.43 -30.07 -5.45
N ASN A 597 17.20 -29.81 -5.03
CA ASN A 597 16.02 -30.50 -5.56
C ASN A 597 15.47 -29.91 -6.87
N PHE A 598 16.00 -28.77 -7.31
CA PHE A 598 15.60 -28.09 -8.53
C PHE A 598 16.45 -28.53 -9.71
N THR A 599 15.91 -28.38 -10.91
CA THR A 599 16.65 -28.60 -12.16
C THR A 599 17.53 -27.39 -12.51
N VAL A 600 18.47 -27.59 -13.45
CA VAL A 600 19.26 -26.48 -14.00
C VAL A 600 18.37 -25.41 -14.61
N HIS A 601 17.32 -25.78 -15.34
CA HIS A 601 16.44 -24.81 -15.97
C HIS A 601 15.52 -24.08 -14.97
N GLU A 602 15.06 -24.74 -13.90
CA GLU A 602 14.37 -24.07 -12.78
C GLU A 602 15.31 -23.04 -12.10
N MET A 603 16.58 -23.40 -11.87
CA MET A 603 17.54 -22.46 -11.29
C MET A 603 17.91 -21.32 -12.26
N ALA A 604 18.06 -21.58 -13.56
CA ALA A 604 18.28 -20.53 -14.56
C ALA A 604 17.07 -19.58 -14.65
N SER A 605 15.85 -20.12 -14.49
CA SER A 605 14.62 -19.35 -14.40
C SER A 605 14.62 -18.44 -13.17
N LEU A 606 15.06 -18.95 -12.01
CA LEU A 606 15.25 -18.14 -10.80
C LEU A 606 16.20 -16.96 -11.04
N LEU A 607 17.32 -17.17 -11.73
CA LEU A 607 18.24 -16.08 -12.08
C LEU A 607 17.58 -15.06 -13.01
N ASP A 608 16.83 -15.50 -14.01
CA ASP A 608 16.09 -14.60 -14.90
C ASP A 608 15.01 -13.80 -14.16
N TYR A 609 14.36 -14.39 -13.16
CA TYR A 609 13.45 -13.66 -12.27
C TYR A 609 14.18 -12.57 -11.50
N LEU A 610 15.29 -12.89 -10.83
CA LEU A 610 16.10 -11.91 -10.09
C LEU A 610 16.62 -10.79 -11.01
N GLU A 611 17.00 -11.10 -12.25
CA GLU A 611 17.36 -10.12 -13.27
C GLU A 611 16.18 -9.26 -13.74
N SER A 612 14.97 -9.83 -13.76
CA SER A 612 13.75 -9.09 -14.11
C SER A 612 13.32 -8.10 -13.04
N LEU A 613 13.65 -8.34 -11.77
CA LEU A 613 13.28 -7.47 -10.65
C LEU A 613 13.83 -6.04 -10.85
N ALA A 614 15.07 -5.91 -11.34
CA ALA A 614 15.67 -4.61 -11.62
C ALA A 614 15.15 -3.93 -12.90
N LYS A 615 14.46 -4.67 -13.78
CA LYS A 615 13.90 -4.15 -15.04
C LYS A 615 12.47 -3.64 -14.89
N LYS A 616 11.76 -3.97 -13.81
CA LYS A 616 10.46 -3.36 -13.48
C LYS A 616 10.70 -1.93 -12.97
N LYS A 617 10.87 -0.98 -13.92
CA LYS A 617 10.73 0.46 -13.66
C LYS A 617 9.28 0.88 -13.70
#